data_AF-A0A2P4XA73-F1
#
_entry.id   AF-A0A2P4XA73-F1
#
_cell.length_a   1.000
_cell.length_b   1.000
_cell.length_c   1.000
_cell.angle_alpha   90.00
_cell.angle_beta   90.00
_cell.angle_gamma   90.00
#
_symmetry.space_group_name_H-M   'P 1'
#
loop_
_entity.id
_entity.type
_entity.pdbx_description
1 polymer ?
#
loop_
_entity_poly.entity_id
_entity_poly.type
_entity_poly.pdbx_seq_one_letter_code
_entity_poly.pdbx_strand_id
1 'polypeptide(L)'
;MRASGWEFDPAQFPPDERYPNLYTGPYGPTAKVLELAESPLDLDVAKESNRYFLQNLTARVDQMHTNQRTPRKKPRDRFMMRAAKKDDIKPHEILHI
;
A
#
# COMPACT_ATOMS: atom_id res chain seq x y z
N MET A 1 25.55 -23.53 0.84
CA MET A 1 25.08 -22.15 1.09
C MET A 1 24.24 -21.72 -0.09
N ARG A 2 22.93 -21.45 0.09
CA ARG A 2 22.04 -21.01 -0.99
C ARG A 2 22.19 -19.50 -1.14
N ALA A 3 23.00 -19.07 -2.10
CA ALA A 3 23.31 -17.67 -2.31
C ALA A 3 22.24 -17.07 -3.23
N SER A 4 21.24 -16.40 -2.63
CA SER A 4 20.24 -15.52 -3.27
C SER A 4 19.52 -16.06 -4.52
N GLY A 5 18.23 -16.38 -4.37
CA GLY A 5 17.35 -16.93 -5.42
C GLY A 5 16.96 -15.97 -6.55
N TRP A 6 17.91 -15.25 -7.12
CA TRP A 6 17.78 -14.56 -8.40
C TRP A 6 19.07 -14.79 -9.17
N GLU A 7 19.05 -15.75 -10.09
CA GLU A 7 20.11 -15.95 -11.07
C GLU A 7 19.97 -14.86 -12.14
N PHE A 8 20.70 -13.77 -11.96
CA PHE A 8 20.77 -12.69 -12.94
C PHE A 8 21.84 -13.05 -13.99
N ASP A 9 21.59 -14.13 -14.74
CA ASP A 9 22.41 -14.49 -15.89
C ASP A 9 22.06 -13.53 -17.05
N PRO A 10 22.97 -12.62 -17.46
CA PRO A 10 22.69 -11.66 -18.53
C PRO A 10 22.49 -12.33 -19.90
N ALA A 11 22.91 -13.59 -20.05
CA ALA A 11 22.66 -14.38 -21.25
C ALA A 11 21.23 -14.95 -21.29
N GLN A 12 20.60 -15.17 -20.12
CA GLN A 12 19.20 -15.60 -20.00
C GLN A 12 18.24 -14.42 -19.85
N PHE A 13 18.70 -13.30 -19.28
CA PHE A 13 17.93 -12.09 -19.03
C PHE A 13 18.68 -10.86 -19.56
N PRO A 14 18.67 -10.62 -20.90
CA PRO A 14 19.30 -9.45 -21.48
C PRO A 14 18.65 -8.16 -20.93
N PRO A 15 19.41 -7.08 -20.73
CA PRO A 15 18.88 -5.85 -20.16
C PRO A 15 17.89 -5.16 -21.10
N ASP A 16 16.66 -4.98 -20.60
CA ASP A 16 15.58 -4.10 -21.09
C ASP A 16 15.47 -3.93 -22.62
N GLU A 17 15.52 -5.05 -23.35
CA GLU A 17 14.88 -5.10 -24.65
C GLU A 17 13.38 -5.11 -24.38
N ARG A 18 12.72 -3.95 -24.52
CA ARG A 18 11.27 -3.77 -24.43
C ARG A 18 10.57 -4.92 -25.16
N TYR A 19 10.19 -5.95 -24.43
CA TYR A 19 9.83 -7.27 -24.94
C TYR A 19 8.85 -7.14 -26.12
N PRO A 20 9.34 -7.20 -27.36
CA PRO A 20 8.48 -6.98 -28.51
C PRO A 20 7.53 -8.17 -28.52
N ASN A 21 6.24 -7.88 -28.40
CA ASN A 21 5.12 -8.82 -28.32
C ASN A 21 4.67 -9.32 -26.94
N LEU A 22 5.17 -8.77 -25.82
CA LEU A 22 4.68 -9.15 -24.48
C LEU A 22 3.16 -8.99 -24.32
N TYR A 23 2.57 -8.05 -25.07
CA TYR A 23 1.16 -7.69 -24.98
C TYR A 23 0.34 -8.08 -26.23
N THR A 24 0.92 -8.78 -27.20
CA THR A 24 0.28 -9.06 -28.51
C THR A 24 -0.61 -10.31 -28.50
N GLY A 25 -0.96 -10.85 -27.33
CA GLY A 25 -1.84 -12.02 -27.19
C GLY A 25 -3.32 -11.64 -27.00
N PRO A 26 -4.26 -12.60 -27.18
CA PRO A 26 -5.69 -12.39 -26.91
C PRO A 26 -6.01 -12.06 -25.44
N TYR A 27 -5.05 -12.31 -24.53
CA TYR A 27 -5.10 -11.96 -23.11
C TYR A 27 -4.12 -10.83 -22.74
N GLY A 28 -3.66 -10.05 -23.72
CA GLY A 28 -2.81 -8.88 -23.48
C GLY A 28 -3.53 -7.80 -22.66
N PRO A 29 -2.79 -6.95 -21.93
CA PRO A 29 -3.38 -5.85 -21.18
C PRO A 29 -4.08 -4.89 -22.13
N THR A 30 -5.31 -4.52 -21.78
CA THR A 30 -6.06 -3.49 -22.48
C THR A 30 -5.31 -2.16 -22.43
N ALA A 31 -5.47 -1.30 -23.44
CA ALA A 31 -4.86 0.04 -23.48
C ALA A 31 -5.05 0.85 -22.17
N LYS A 32 -6.22 0.71 -21.53
CA LYS A 32 -6.51 1.31 -20.22
C LYS A 32 -5.60 0.85 -19.08
N VAL A 33 -5.18 -0.42 -19.10
CA VAL A 33 -4.27 -1.00 -18.10
C VAL A 33 -2.84 -0.50 -18.33
N LEU A 34 -2.45 -0.34 -19.60
CA LEU A 34 -1.14 0.23 -19.96
C LEU A 34 -1.03 1.70 -19.58
N GLU A 35 -2.07 2.49 -19.84
CA GLU A 35 -2.16 3.90 -19.45
C GLU A 35 -2.05 4.09 -17.91
N LEU A 36 -2.70 3.21 -17.14
CA LEU A 36 -2.62 3.23 -15.67
C LEU A 36 -1.25 2.79 -15.13
N ALA A 37 -0.54 1.94 -15.86
CA ALA A 37 0.79 1.45 -15.48
C ALA A 37 1.88 2.50 -15.76
N GLU A 38 1.67 3.39 -16.73
CA GLU A 38 2.59 4.50 -17.03
C GLU A 38 2.54 5.63 -15.98
N SER A 39 1.41 5.78 -15.27
CA SER A 39 1.24 6.78 -14.21
C SER A 39 0.70 6.15 -12.91
N PRO A 40 1.54 5.42 -12.15
CA PRO A 40 1.16 4.96 -10.82
C PRO A 40 0.86 6.12 -9.84
N LEU A 41 1.22 7.36 -10.22
CA LEU A 41 0.99 8.60 -9.49
C LEU A 41 -0.45 9.14 -9.60
N ASP A 42 -1.23 8.74 -10.61
CA ASP A 42 -2.65 9.11 -10.73
C ASP A 42 -3.57 8.28 -9.82
N LEU A 43 -3.00 7.30 -9.11
CA LEU A 43 -3.71 6.65 -8.02
C LEU A 43 -3.82 7.67 -6.87
N ASP A 44 -5.06 8.04 -6.55
CA ASP A 44 -5.45 8.93 -5.46
C ASP A 44 -5.24 8.23 -4.08
N VAL A 45 -4.09 7.58 -3.89
CA VAL A 45 -3.79 6.64 -2.80
C VAL A 45 -3.91 7.33 -1.45
N ALA A 46 -3.59 8.62 -1.35
CA ALA A 46 -3.79 9.39 -0.12
C ALA A 46 -5.26 9.53 0.25
N LYS A 47 -6.11 9.85 -0.74
CA LYS A 47 -7.54 9.99 -0.54
C LYS A 47 -8.18 8.65 -0.15
N GLU A 48 -7.83 7.58 -0.85
CA GLU A 48 -8.32 6.25 -0.51
C GLU A 48 -7.75 5.75 0.83
N SER A 49 -6.48 6.03 1.14
CA SER A 49 -5.87 5.70 2.44
C SER A 49 -6.57 6.43 3.60
N ASN A 50 -6.87 7.72 3.45
CA ASN A 50 -7.63 8.49 4.45
C ASN A 50 -9.05 7.97 4.60
N ARG A 51 -9.71 7.61 3.50
CA ARG A 51 -11.03 6.98 3.52
C ARG A 51 -11.03 5.67 4.29
N TYR A 52 -10.08 4.77 4.00
CA TYR A 52 -9.89 3.51 4.73
C TYR A 52 -9.51 3.73 6.20
N PHE A 53 -8.69 4.75 6.48
CA PHE A 53 -8.26 5.10 7.82
C PHE A 53 -9.45 5.53 8.70
N LEU A 54 -10.37 6.32 8.16
CA LEU A 54 -11.57 6.79 8.84
C LEU A 54 -12.61 5.67 9.01
N GLN A 55 -12.85 4.85 7.98
CA GLN A 55 -13.81 3.74 8.05
C GLN A 55 -13.46 2.72 9.13
N ASN A 56 -12.17 2.50 9.38
CA ASN A 56 -11.69 1.54 10.39
C ASN A 56 -11.40 2.17 11.76
N LEU A 57 -11.79 3.42 12.00
CA LEU A 57 -11.44 4.15 13.22
C LEU A 57 -11.98 3.46 14.49
N THR A 58 -13.25 3.04 14.47
CA THR A 58 -13.91 2.35 15.60
C THR A 58 -13.25 1.01 15.90
N ALA A 59 -13.05 0.16 14.89
CA ALA A 59 -12.41 -1.14 15.05
C ALA A 59 -10.98 -1.02 15.60
N ARG A 60 -10.20 -0.04 15.14
CA ARG A 60 -8.86 0.24 15.66
C ARG A 60 -8.89 0.69 17.11
N VAL A 61 -9.84 1.56 17.47
CA VAL A 61 -10.00 2.01 18.86
C VAL A 61 -10.41 0.86 19.77
N ASP A 62 -11.28 -0.02 19.30
CA ASP A 62 -11.69 -1.22 20.05
C ASP A 62 -10.49 -2.14 20.29
N GLN A 63 -9.66 -2.39 19.27
CA GLN A 63 -8.40 -3.13 19.43
C GLN A 63 -7.42 -2.45 20.39
N MET A 64 -7.25 -1.13 20.31
CA MET A 64 -6.39 -0.40 21.25
C MET A 64 -6.91 -0.50 22.69
N HIS A 65 -8.23 -0.51 22.86
CA HIS A 65 -8.86 -0.62 24.17
C HIS A 65 -8.76 -2.04 24.75
N THR A 66 -8.94 -3.08 23.94
CA THR A 66 -8.82 -4.48 24.38
C THR A 66 -7.37 -4.86 24.69
N ASN A 67 -6.42 -4.42 23.88
CA ASN A 67 -4.99 -4.76 24.00
C ASN A 67 -4.24 -3.93 25.07
N GLN A 68 -4.96 -3.28 25.98
CA GLN A 68 -4.34 -2.53 27.08
C GLN A 68 -3.64 -3.48 28.06
N ARG A 69 -2.31 -3.37 28.12
CA ARG A 69 -1.45 -4.15 29.04
C ARG A 69 -1.35 -3.54 30.45
N THR A 70 -1.82 -2.30 30.63
CA THR A 70 -1.71 -1.60 31.92
C THR A 70 -2.79 -2.04 32.91
N PRO A 71 -2.47 -2.21 34.22
CA PRO A 71 -3.43 -2.60 35.25
C PRO A 71 -4.64 -1.66 35.34
N ARG A 72 -4.40 -0.36 35.10
CA ARG A 72 -5.44 0.67 35.02
C ARG A 72 -5.82 0.91 33.56
N LYS A 73 -6.85 0.20 33.09
CA LYS A 73 -7.39 0.39 31.73
C LYS A 73 -7.98 1.79 31.59
N LYS A 74 -7.54 2.50 30.55
CA LYS A 74 -8.08 3.78 30.12
C LYS A 74 -9.40 3.57 29.38
N PRO A 75 -10.34 4.52 29.48
CA PRO A 75 -11.63 4.42 28.80
C PRO A 75 -11.45 4.53 27.29
N ARG A 76 -12.34 3.85 26.56
CA ARG A 76 -12.41 3.84 25.10
C ARG A 76 -12.42 5.25 24.48
N ASP A 77 -13.16 6.17 25.07
CA ASP A 77 -13.31 7.54 24.56
C ASP A 77 -11.98 8.30 24.47
N ARG A 78 -11.03 7.99 25.37
CA ARG A 78 -9.69 8.56 25.32
C ARG A 78 -8.94 8.11 24.06
N PHE A 79 -9.17 6.88 23.59
CA PHE A 79 -8.59 6.37 22.36
C PHE A 79 -9.30 6.95 21.13
N MET A 80 -10.63 7.08 21.16
CA MET A 80 -11.40 7.76 20.10
C MET A 80 -10.90 9.19 19.88
N MET A 81 -10.83 10.01 20.94
CA MET A 81 -10.34 11.39 20.83
C MET A 81 -8.92 11.48 20.29
N ARG A 82 -8.05 10.52 20.65
CA ARG A 82 -6.66 10.51 20.17
C ARG A 82 -6.56 10.08 18.70
N ALA A 83 -7.35 9.08 18.30
CA ALA A 83 -7.31 8.55 16.95
C ALA A 83 -8.01 9.47 15.95
N ALA A 84 -9.06 10.18 16.36
CA ALA A 84 -9.78 11.17 15.54
C ALA A 84 -9.00 12.49 15.36
N LYS A 85 -8.02 12.78 16.23
CA LYS A 85 -7.16 13.97 16.13
C LYS A 85 -5.96 13.79 15.19
N LYS A 86 -5.82 12.64 14.52
CA LYS A 86 -4.75 12.46 13.55
C LYS A 86 -5.10 13.21 12.28
N ASP A 87 -4.13 13.97 11.77
CA ASP A 87 -4.24 14.65 10.49
C ASP A 87 -4.35 13.63 9.35
N ASP A 88 -4.95 14.08 8.25
CA ASP A 88 -5.03 13.31 7.01
C ASP A 88 -3.63 12.99 6.48
N ILE A 89 -3.45 11.75 6.03
CA ILE A 89 -2.23 11.27 5.39
C ILE A 89 -2.04 12.07 4.11
N LYS A 90 -0.87 12.68 3.97
CA LYS A 90 -0.50 13.45 2.78
C LYS A 90 0.13 12.51 1.73
N PRO A 91 0.00 12.81 0.42
CA PRO A 91 0.55 11.96 -0.64
C PRO A 91 2.03 11.60 -0.49
N HIS A 92 2.86 12.54 -0.02
CA HIS A 92 4.30 12.30 0.17
C HIS A 92 4.65 11.42 1.38
N GLU A 93 3.71 11.19 2.31
CA GLU A 93 3.94 10.33 3.48
C GLU A 93 3.80 8.84 3.15
N ILE A 94 3.26 8.50 1.98
CA ILE A 94 2.96 7.11 1.55
C ILE A 94 4.18 6.45 0.89
N LEU A 95 5.11 7.25 0.35
CA LEU A 95 6.25 6.77 -0.45
C LEU A 95 7.54 6.55 0.37
N HIS A 96 7.51 6.72 1.69
CA HIS A 96 8.65 6.40 2.55
C HIS A 96 8.66 4.90 2.87
N ILE A 97 9.27 4.10 1.99
CA ILE A 97 9.64 2.68 2.20
C ILE A 97 11.14 2.54 1.98
#